data_AF-A0ABD3D1R6-F1
#
_entry.id   AF-A0ABD3D1R6-F1
#
_cell.length_a   1.000
_cell.length_b   1.000
_cell.length_c   1.000
_cell.angle_alpha   90.00
_cell.angle_beta   90.00
_cell.angle_gamma   90.00
#
_symmetry.space_group_name_H-M   'P 1'
#
loop_
_entity.id
_entity.type
_entity.pdbx_description
1 polymer ?
#
loop_
_entity_poly.entity_id
_entity_poly.type
_entity_poly.pdbx_seq_one_letter_code
_entity_poly.pdbx_strand_id
1 'polypeptide(L)'
;MALNSTTPSPLVGPPSLQWIDEITRNAKTEQQNALAQILAQNADTKYLKGFNLNGAMDKETFRSKVPLVTYDDIQPLIRRVADGDTSPILCAEPISLFIVSSGTSGEPKLISSTKQVLDRNMLLSGLPDVVMDMHVKGLDKGKRLSFLSMKTDRKTQGGITVRNVCSSMYKSDAFKKPSPNAHISPNEAIYCEDSFQSMYVQLLCGLYEREQVYRIELTFASGLVRVIKFLQLNWQQLAQDIRTGSLNTNVTDPSIRECMARLMRPDPELADYIGMECAKDDWEGIVTRLWPNTKCLSTIVTGTMAQYIPTLDYYSGKLPIASLLYGSSECVFGINLNPMCKPSEVSYTLMPNEVYFEFLPYKLALECP
;
A
#
# COMPACT_ATOMS: atom_id res chain seq x y z
N MET A 1 -16.02 -0.88 -10.04
CA MET A 1 -16.45 -2.30 -10.20
C MET A 1 -15.28 -3.00 -10.89
N ALA A 2 -14.76 -4.10 -10.34
CA ALA A 2 -13.61 -4.81 -10.91
C ALA A 2 -14.00 -6.21 -11.43
N LEU A 3 -13.14 -6.77 -12.26
CA LEU A 3 -13.37 -7.88 -13.19
C LEU A 3 -13.49 -9.31 -12.62
N ASN A 4 -13.79 -10.31 -13.47
CA ASN A 4 -13.82 -11.75 -13.17
C ASN A 4 -13.16 -12.57 -14.32
N SER A 5 -11.86 -12.82 -14.26
CA SER A 5 -11.07 -13.57 -15.23
C SER A 5 -10.56 -14.88 -14.65
N THR A 6 -10.71 -15.96 -15.42
CA THR A 6 -10.19 -17.32 -15.20
C THR A 6 -8.71 -17.47 -15.58
N THR A 7 -7.98 -16.37 -15.73
CA THR A 7 -6.54 -16.38 -15.99
C THR A 7 -5.78 -16.92 -14.76
N PRO A 8 -4.82 -17.85 -14.91
CA PRO A 8 -4.10 -18.44 -13.80
C PRO A 8 -3.47 -17.35 -12.93
N SER A 9 -3.53 -17.52 -11.60
CA SER A 9 -2.85 -16.67 -10.62
C SER A 9 -1.41 -16.36 -11.06
N PRO A 10 -0.93 -15.11 -10.92
CA PRO A 10 0.49 -14.85 -11.04
C PRO A 10 1.17 -15.51 -9.83
N LEU A 11 1.79 -16.67 -10.09
CA LEU A 11 2.86 -17.19 -9.26
C LEU A 11 3.98 -16.14 -9.26
N VAL A 12 4.43 -15.73 -8.07
CA VAL A 12 5.60 -14.86 -7.88
C VAL A 12 6.78 -15.47 -8.65
N GLY A 13 7.31 -14.77 -9.66
CA GLY A 13 8.42 -15.24 -10.50
C GLY A 13 8.29 -14.93 -12.00
N PRO A 14 9.07 -15.60 -12.87
CA PRO A 14 9.07 -15.39 -14.33
C PRO A 14 7.69 -15.42 -15.02
N PRO A 15 6.72 -16.24 -14.59
CA PRO A 15 5.35 -16.20 -15.15
C PRO A 15 4.65 -14.86 -14.96
N SER A 16 4.92 -14.13 -13.88
CA SER A 16 4.35 -12.80 -13.63
C SER A 16 4.83 -11.76 -14.64
N LEU A 17 6.08 -11.88 -15.13
CA LEU A 17 6.65 -10.95 -16.11
C LEU A 17 6.09 -11.18 -17.51
N GLN A 18 5.95 -12.45 -17.90
CA GLN A 18 5.27 -12.83 -19.15
C GLN A 18 3.83 -12.34 -19.14
N TRP A 19 3.13 -12.52 -18.01
CA TRP A 19 1.78 -12.01 -17.84
C TRP A 19 1.70 -10.48 -17.99
N ILE A 20 2.63 -9.71 -17.40
CA ILE A 20 2.70 -8.25 -17.60
C ILE A 20 2.89 -7.91 -19.08
N ASP A 21 3.81 -8.57 -19.79
CA ASP A 21 4.06 -8.33 -21.22
C ASP A 21 2.81 -8.67 -22.07
N GLU A 22 2.13 -9.78 -21.77
CA GLU A 22 0.91 -10.22 -22.46
C GLU A 22 -0.24 -9.21 -22.30
N ILE A 23 -0.57 -8.82 -21.07
CA ILE A 23 -1.70 -7.90 -20.83
C ILE A 23 -1.41 -6.51 -21.38
N THR A 24 -0.15 -6.06 -21.34
CA THR A 24 0.22 -4.72 -21.85
C THR A 24 0.26 -4.67 -23.38
N ARG A 25 0.68 -5.75 -24.06
CA ARG A 25 0.57 -5.87 -25.53
C ARG A 25 -0.88 -5.91 -26.01
N ASN A 26 -1.77 -6.52 -25.22
CA ASN A 26 -3.17 -6.71 -25.57
C ASN A 26 -4.11 -5.72 -24.87
N ALA A 27 -3.60 -4.59 -24.37
CA ALA A 27 -4.32 -3.68 -23.48
C ALA A 27 -5.72 -3.26 -23.98
N LYS A 28 -5.89 -3.07 -25.30
CA LYS A 28 -7.20 -2.75 -25.89
C LYS A 28 -8.21 -3.89 -25.69
N THR A 29 -7.80 -5.11 -25.97
CA THR A 29 -8.64 -6.31 -25.82
C THR A 29 -8.92 -6.55 -24.34
N GLU A 30 -7.92 -6.41 -23.47
CA GLU A 30 -8.09 -6.52 -22.01
C GLU A 30 -9.12 -5.51 -21.49
N GLN A 31 -9.07 -4.26 -21.94
CA GLN A 31 -10.05 -3.23 -21.56
C GLN A 31 -11.47 -3.53 -22.07
N GLN A 32 -11.61 -4.08 -23.28
CA GLN A 32 -12.92 -4.49 -23.81
C GLN A 32 -13.50 -5.64 -23.02
N ASN A 33 -12.68 -6.64 -22.71
CA ASN A 33 -13.06 -7.76 -21.83
C ASN A 33 -13.40 -7.24 -20.43
N ALA A 34 -12.67 -6.23 -19.94
CA ALA A 34 -12.91 -5.58 -18.68
C ALA A 34 -14.28 -4.95 -18.57
N LEU A 35 -14.64 -4.13 -19.55
CA LEU A 35 -15.95 -3.52 -19.54
C LEU A 35 -17.05 -4.59 -19.67
N ALA A 36 -16.90 -5.54 -20.60
CA ALA A 36 -17.93 -6.53 -20.87
C ALA A 36 -18.27 -7.39 -19.65
N GLN A 37 -17.26 -7.88 -18.94
CA GLN A 37 -17.45 -8.67 -17.71
C GLN A 37 -18.01 -7.83 -16.55
N ILE A 38 -17.57 -6.56 -16.37
CA ILE A 38 -18.15 -5.67 -15.36
C ILE A 38 -19.65 -5.46 -15.63
N LEU A 39 -20.02 -5.21 -16.87
CA LEU A 39 -21.42 -5.01 -17.27
C LEU A 39 -22.23 -6.30 -17.15
N ALA A 40 -21.68 -7.44 -17.56
CA ALA A 40 -22.34 -8.74 -17.43
C ALA A 40 -22.61 -9.09 -15.96
N GLN A 41 -21.62 -8.94 -15.08
CA GLN A 41 -21.74 -9.27 -13.67
C GLN A 41 -22.74 -8.35 -12.96
N ASN A 42 -22.81 -7.07 -13.35
CA ASN A 42 -23.61 -6.06 -12.65
C ASN A 42 -24.90 -5.67 -13.38
N ALA A 43 -25.27 -6.35 -14.47
CA ALA A 43 -26.41 -6.01 -15.32
C ALA A 43 -27.72 -5.86 -14.53
N ASP A 44 -27.89 -6.68 -13.49
CA ASP A 44 -29.10 -6.70 -12.67
C ASP A 44 -29.09 -5.76 -11.46
N THR A 45 -28.01 -5.00 -11.27
CA THR A 45 -27.89 -4.06 -10.17
C THR A 45 -28.83 -2.88 -10.32
N LYS A 46 -29.28 -2.30 -9.20
CA LYS A 46 -30.17 -1.13 -9.21
C LYS A 46 -29.56 0.05 -9.98
N TYR A 47 -28.24 0.25 -9.86
CA TYR A 47 -27.54 1.31 -10.57
C TYR A 47 -27.59 1.13 -12.09
N LEU A 48 -27.15 -0.02 -12.62
CA LEU A 48 -27.12 -0.24 -14.07
C LEU A 48 -28.52 -0.40 -14.70
N LYS A 49 -29.48 -0.95 -13.96
CA LYS A 49 -30.90 -0.97 -14.41
C LYS A 49 -31.45 0.42 -14.66
N GLY A 50 -31.01 1.42 -13.90
CA GLY A 50 -31.43 2.82 -14.08
C GLY A 50 -31.09 3.40 -15.46
N PHE A 51 -30.09 2.85 -16.15
CA PHE A 51 -29.61 3.35 -17.44
C PHE A 51 -30.12 2.55 -18.64
N ASN A 52 -30.96 1.53 -18.44
CA ASN A 52 -31.58 0.73 -19.51
C ASN A 52 -30.58 0.22 -20.56
N LEU A 53 -29.48 -0.40 -20.10
CA LEU A 53 -28.46 -0.98 -20.98
C LEU A 53 -28.99 -2.17 -21.80
N ASN A 54 -30.10 -2.81 -21.39
CA ASN A 54 -30.76 -3.91 -22.09
C ASN A 54 -29.80 -5.08 -22.44
N GLY A 55 -28.85 -5.38 -21.54
CA GLY A 55 -27.85 -6.43 -21.74
C GLY A 55 -26.68 -6.05 -22.66
N ALA A 56 -26.62 -4.80 -23.14
CA ALA A 56 -25.48 -4.34 -23.91
C ALA A 56 -24.19 -4.33 -23.06
N MET A 57 -23.10 -4.79 -23.68
CA MET A 57 -21.78 -4.95 -23.04
C MET A 57 -20.67 -4.19 -23.80
N ASP A 58 -21.03 -3.46 -24.86
CA ASP A 58 -20.10 -2.68 -25.67
C ASP A 58 -19.85 -1.28 -25.10
N LYS A 59 -18.67 -0.74 -25.42
CA LYS A 59 -18.22 0.57 -24.93
C LYS A 59 -19.07 1.72 -25.46
N GLU A 60 -19.58 1.63 -26.69
CA GLU A 60 -20.36 2.69 -27.31
C GLU A 60 -21.71 2.90 -26.59
N THR A 61 -22.40 1.79 -26.28
CA THR A 61 -23.65 1.82 -25.52
C THR A 61 -23.42 2.25 -24.08
N PHE A 62 -22.35 1.75 -23.44
CA PHE A 62 -21.99 2.18 -22.09
C PHE A 62 -21.77 3.70 -22.01
N ARG A 63 -20.91 4.25 -22.88
CA ARG A 63 -20.56 5.68 -22.91
C ARG A 63 -21.74 6.60 -23.23
N SER A 64 -22.72 6.13 -24.00
CA SER A 64 -23.89 6.94 -24.37
C SER A 64 -24.99 6.95 -23.30
N LYS A 65 -25.01 5.97 -22.40
CA LYS A 65 -26.10 5.81 -21.41
C LYS A 65 -25.68 5.99 -19.97
N VAL A 66 -24.45 5.63 -19.60
CA VAL A 66 -23.96 5.74 -18.22
C VAL A 66 -23.19 7.05 -18.07
N PRO A 67 -23.63 7.97 -17.20
CA PRO A 67 -22.99 9.26 -17.04
C PRO A 67 -21.66 9.14 -16.31
N LEU A 68 -20.78 10.12 -16.54
CA LEU A 68 -19.65 10.37 -15.66
C LEU A 68 -20.19 10.87 -14.31
N VAL A 69 -19.72 10.28 -13.22
CA VAL A 69 -20.19 10.58 -11.85
C VAL A 69 -19.03 10.89 -10.92
N THR A 70 -19.32 11.69 -9.90
CA THR A 70 -18.46 11.93 -8.75
C THR A 70 -18.90 11.06 -7.56
N TYR A 71 -18.19 11.19 -6.43
CA TYR A 71 -18.58 10.48 -5.21
C TYR A 71 -19.96 10.91 -4.71
N ASP A 72 -20.29 12.20 -4.82
CA ASP A 72 -21.50 12.76 -4.22
C ASP A 72 -22.76 12.26 -4.94
N ASP A 73 -22.67 12.02 -6.25
CA ASP A 73 -23.74 11.45 -7.06
C ASP A 73 -24.14 10.03 -6.62
N ILE A 74 -23.15 9.23 -6.18
CA ILE A 74 -23.34 7.83 -5.77
C ILE A 74 -23.38 7.64 -4.25
N GLN A 75 -23.06 8.67 -3.46
CA GLN A 75 -23.05 8.63 -2.00
C GLN A 75 -24.38 8.13 -1.41
N PRO A 76 -25.57 8.52 -1.91
CA PRO A 76 -26.84 8.01 -1.37
C PRO A 76 -26.99 6.49 -1.54
N LEU A 77 -26.45 5.92 -2.61
CA LEU A 77 -26.48 4.48 -2.86
C LEU A 77 -25.51 3.74 -1.93
N ILE A 78 -24.33 4.31 -1.70
CA ILE A 78 -23.33 3.79 -0.77
C ILE A 78 -23.88 3.79 0.67
N ARG A 79 -24.53 4.89 1.10
CA ARG A 79 -25.14 5.00 2.43
C ARG A 79 -26.21 3.94 2.67
N ARG A 80 -27.08 3.67 1.70
CA ARG A 80 -28.08 2.58 1.83
C ARG A 80 -27.43 1.23 2.14
N VAL A 81 -26.35 0.89 1.44
CA VAL A 81 -25.60 -0.35 1.71
C VAL A 81 -24.95 -0.28 3.11
N ALA A 82 -24.34 0.85 3.46
CA ALA A 82 -23.75 1.06 4.78
C ALA A 82 -24.77 0.92 5.93
N ASP A 83 -26.02 1.30 5.70
CA ASP A 83 -27.12 1.25 6.68
C ASP A 83 -27.80 -0.13 6.74
N GLY A 84 -27.39 -1.09 5.90
CA GLY A 84 -27.81 -2.49 5.97
C GLY A 84 -28.67 -2.99 4.80
N ASP A 85 -28.82 -2.21 3.72
CA ASP A 85 -29.49 -2.67 2.51
C ASP A 85 -28.61 -3.70 1.77
N THR A 86 -29.06 -4.95 1.74
CA THR A 86 -28.36 -6.08 1.11
C THR A 86 -28.76 -6.32 -0.34
N SER A 87 -29.65 -5.49 -0.91
CA SER A 87 -30.01 -5.60 -2.33
C SER A 87 -28.81 -5.26 -3.23
N PRO A 88 -28.73 -5.82 -4.45
CA PRO A 88 -27.63 -5.54 -5.38
C PRO A 88 -27.76 -4.11 -5.94
N ILE A 89 -27.30 -3.11 -5.18
CA ILE A 89 -27.44 -1.69 -5.55
C ILE A 89 -26.36 -1.29 -6.55
N LEU A 90 -25.10 -1.42 -6.15
CA LEU A 90 -23.92 -1.04 -6.95
C LEU A 90 -23.22 -2.27 -7.53
N CYS A 91 -23.10 -3.33 -6.75
CA CYS A 91 -22.46 -4.57 -7.14
C CYS A 91 -23.45 -5.74 -7.01
N ALA A 92 -23.34 -6.73 -7.89
CA ALA A 92 -24.09 -7.97 -7.74
C ALA A 92 -23.55 -8.85 -6.60
N GLU A 93 -22.23 -8.85 -6.39
CA GLU A 93 -21.62 -9.47 -5.22
C GLU A 93 -21.81 -8.57 -3.97
N PRO A 94 -22.12 -9.14 -2.80
CA PRO A 94 -22.25 -8.38 -1.56
C PRO A 94 -21.00 -7.56 -1.23
N ILE A 95 -21.21 -6.31 -0.80
CA ILE A 95 -20.14 -5.47 -0.27
C ILE A 95 -19.68 -6.03 1.07
N SER A 96 -18.42 -6.45 1.15
CA SER A 96 -17.83 -7.08 2.34
C SER A 96 -17.01 -6.11 3.18
N LEU A 97 -16.56 -5.00 2.58
CA LEU A 97 -15.71 -4.00 3.21
C LEU A 97 -15.95 -2.63 2.60
N PHE A 98 -15.92 -1.59 3.44
CA PHE A 98 -15.71 -0.21 2.99
C PHE A 98 -14.27 0.22 3.23
N ILE A 99 -13.62 0.70 2.17
CA ILE A 99 -12.29 1.30 2.25
C ILE A 99 -12.45 2.81 2.45
N VAL A 100 -11.83 3.36 3.48
CA VAL A 100 -11.84 4.81 3.75
C VAL A 100 -10.73 5.50 2.97
N SER A 101 -11.09 6.43 2.09
CA SER A 101 -10.11 7.26 1.38
C SER A 101 -9.45 8.28 2.30
N SER A 102 -8.18 8.62 2.03
CA SER A 102 -7.42 9.65 2.76
C SER A 102 -7.74 11.08 2.32
N GLY A 103 -8.75 11.29 1.47
CA GLY A 103 -9.19 12.61 1.00
C GLY A 103 -9.78 13.49 2.11
N THR A 104 -9.46 14.78 2.04
CA THR A 104 -9.48 15.83 3.07
C THR A 104 -10.83 16.24 3.70
N SER A 105 -10.74 16.81 4.92
CA SER A 105 -11.61 17.85 5.53
C SER A 105 -13.14 17.71 5.41
N GLY A 106 -13.66 16.50 5.67
CA GLY A 106 -15.09 16.21 5.73
C GLY A 106 -15.37 14.80 6.26
N GLU A 107 -16.59 14.28 6.08
CA GLU A 107 -16.86 12.86 6.30
C GLU A 107 -16.01 12.02 5.33
N PRO A 108 -15.23 11.02 5.81
CA PRO A 108 -14.38 10.24 4.94
C PRO A 108 -15.19 9.43 3.91
N LYS A 109 -14.78 9.50 2.63
CA LYS A 109 -15.44 8.74 1.55
C LYS A 109 -15.32 7.23 1.81
N LEU A 110 -16.47 6.56 1.84
CA LEU A 110 -16.60 5.11 1.92
C LEU A 110 -16.57 4.53 0.50
N ILE A 111 -15.55 3.73 0.20
CA ILE A 111 -15.40 3.05 -1.07
C ILE A 111 -15.83 1.59 -0.91
N SER A 112 -16.87 1.19 -1.66
CA SER A 112 -17.41 -0.16 -1.62
C SER A 112 -16.43 -1.17 -2.22
N SER A 113 -16.08 -2.21 -1.45
CA SER A 113 -15.26 -3.32 -1.94
C SER A 113 -15.97 -4.66 -1.70
N THR A 114 -15.93 -5.52 -2.71
CA THR A 114 -16.36 -6.92 -2.60
C THR A 114 -15.17 -7.80 -2.21
N LYS A 115 -15.43 -9.07 -1.85
CA LYS A 115 -14.33 -9.98 -1.50
C LYS A 115 -13.45 -10.26 -2.71
N GLN A 116 -14.07 -10.47 -3.87
CA GLN A 116 -13.37 -10.69 -5.15
C GLN A 116 -12.39 -9.55 -5.49
N VAL A 117 -12.80 -8.29 -5.29
CA VAL A 117 -11.93 -7.12 -5.53
C VAL A 117 -10.74 -7.11 -4.59
N LEU A 118 -10.93 -7.46 -3.32
CA LEU A 118 -9.86 -7.52 -2.33
C LEU A 118 -8.84 -8.59 -2.68
N ASP A 119 -9.30 -9.80 -3.02
CA ASP A 119 -8.45 -10.92 -3.40
C ASP A 119 -7.60 -10.57 -4.64
N ARG A 120 -8.15 -9.82 -5.59
CA ARG A 120 -7.44 -9.33 -6.78
C ARG A 120 -6.41 -8.26 -6.49
N ASN A 121 -6.78 -7.23 -5.72
CA ASN A 121 -5.85 -6.18 -5.32
C ASN A 121 -4.63 -6.76 -4.58
N MET A 122 -4.80 -7.87 -3.86
CA MET A 122 -3.69 -8.59 -3.23
C MET A 122 -2.76 -9.30 -4.21
N LEU A 123 -3.25 -9.77 -5.36
CA LEU A 123 -2.38 -10.36 -6.38
C LEU A 123 -1.50 -9.29 -7.02
N LEU A 124 -2.08 -8.13 -7.33
CA LEU A 124 -1.38 -7.01 -7.94
C LEU A 124 -0.32 -6.41 -7.02
N SER A 125 -0.54 -6.43 -5.70
CA SER A 125 0.42 -5.87 -4.73
C SER A 125 1.74 -6.64 -4.68
N GLY A 126 1.80 -7.88 -5.19
CA GLY A 126 3.03 -8.65 -5.34
C GLY A 126 3.86 -8.33 -6.59
N LEU A 127 3.25 -7.76 -7.63
CA LEU A 127 3.94 -7.44 -8.90
C LEU A 127 5.10 -6.44 -8.75
N PRO A 128 4.97 -5.37 -7.94
CA PRO A 128 6.09 -4.49 -7.61
C PRO A 128 7.38 -5.20 -7.20
N ASP A 129 7.27 -6.25 -6.37
CA ASP A 129 8.44 -6.99 -5.89
C ASP A 129 9.10 -7.78 -7.03
N VAL A 130 8.30 -8.41 -7.90
CA VAL A 130 8.83 -9.11 -9.08
C VAL A 130 9.58 -8.15 -10.01
N VAL A 131 9.05 -6.94 -10.22
CA VAL A 131 9.73 -5.91 -11.03
C VAL A 131 11.00 -5.43 -10.34
N MET A 132 10.98 -5.26 -9.02
CA MET A 132 12.16 -4.85 -8.25
C MET A 132 13.30 -5.87 -8.35
N ASP A 133 12.99 -7.17 -8.23
CA ASP A 133 13.99 -8.25 -8.29
C ASP A 133 14.70 -8.32 -9.65
N MET A 134 14.06 -7.87 -10.73
CA MET A 134 14.72 -7.72 -12.04
C MET A 134 15.76 -6.61 -12.06
N HIS A 135 15.50 -5.51 -11.35
CA HIS A 135 16.30 -4.29 -11.42
C HIS A 135 17.41 -4.25 -10.36
N VAL A 136 17.20 -4.89 -9.21
CA VAL A 136 18.12 -4.85 -8.07
C VAL A 136 18.48 -6.27 -7.65
N LYS A 137 19.67 -6.72 -8.08
CA LYS A 137 20.18 -8.05 -7.71
C LYS A 137 20.48 -8.13 -6.21
N GLY A 138 20.14 -9.25 -5.60
CA GLY A 138 20.50 -9.56 -4.21
C GLY A 138 19.53 -9.03 -3.15
N LEU A 139 18.37 -8.49 -3.54
CA LEU A 139 17.31 -8.12 -2.58
C LEU A 139 16.76 -9.33 -1.81
N ASP A 140 16.80 -10.51 -2.42
CA ASP A 140 16.42 -11.81 -1.85
C ASP A 140 17.31 -12.26 -0.68
N LYS A 141 18.53 -11.71 -0.58
CA LYS A 141 19.52 -12.04 0.45
C LYS A 141 19.29 -11.30 1.77
N GLY A 142 18.45 -10.28 1.76
CA GLY A 142 18.13 -9.48 2.93
C GLY A 142 16.64 -9.46 3.23
N LYS A 143 16.31 -8.69 4.26
CA LYS A 143 14.95 -8.44 4.73
C LYS A 143 14.56 -6.99 4.45
N ARG A 144 13.25 -6.74 4.52
CA ARG A 144 12.66 -5.40 4.39
C ARG A 144 12.37 -4.83 5.77
N LEU A 145 12.76 -3.58 5.99
CA LEU A 145 12.35 -2.79 7.13
C LEU A 145 11.18 -1.91 6.71
N SER A 146 9.98 -2.27 7.14
CA SER A 146 8.75 -1.68 6.63
C SER A 146 7.98 -1.07 7.76
N PHE A 147 7.77 0.24 7.69
CA PHE A 147 7.06 0.98 8.72
C PHE A 147 5.57 0.97 8.43
N LEU A 148 4.89 -0.04 8.97
CA LEU A 148 3.48 -0.32 8.71
C LEU A 148 2.68 0.04 9.96
N SER A 149 1.59 0.78 9.80
CA SER A 149 0.71 1.14 10.90
C SER A 149 -0.71 0.74 10.57
N MET A 150 -1.35 0.05 11.51
CA MET A 150 -2.78 -0.22 11.43
C MET A 150 -3.57 0.88 12.12
N LYS A 151 -4.80 1.08 11.62
CA LYS A 151 -5.81 1.86 12.32
C LYS A 151 -6.95 0.94 12.71
N THR A 152 -7.61 1.29 13.82
CA THR A 152 -8.78 0.58 14.34
C THR A 152 -9.87 0.51 13.28
N ASP A 153 -10.48 -0.67 13.14
CA ASP A 153 -11.62 -0.87 12.26
C ASP A 153 -12.84 -0.18 12.84
N ARG A 154 -13.71 0.33 11.97
CA ARG A 154 -15.04 0.80 12.36
C ARG A 154 -16.09 -0.11 11.75
N LYS A 155 -17.32 -0.02 12.25
CA LYS A 155 -18.48 -0.70 11.68
C LYS A 155 -19.47 0.34 11.18
N THR A 156 -20.07 0.10 10.02
CA THR A 156 -21.25 0.86 9.60
C THR A 156 -22.47 0.44 10.44
N GLN A 157 -23.57 1.18 10.32
CA GLN A 157 -24.83 0.82 10.99
C GLN A 157 -25.35 -0.56 10.57
N GLY A 158 -25.18 -0.93 9.31
CA GLY A 158 -25.46 -2.27 8.78
C GLY A 158 -24.44 -3.35 9.15
N GLY A 159 -23.44 -3.04 9.99
CA GLY A 159 -22.46 -4.02 10.49
C GLY A 159 -21.27 -4.32 9.55
N ILE A 160 -21.19 -3.66 8.38
CA ILE A 160 -20.09 -3.82 7.42
C ILE A 160 -18.83 -3.17 7.99
N THR A 161 -17.68 -3.83 7.82
CA THR A 161 -16.40 -3.30 8.30
C THR A 161 -15.97 -2.10 7.45
N VAL A 162 -15.43 -1.08 8.12
CA VAL A 162 -14.84 0.11 7.53
C VAL A 162 -13.36 0.15 7.94
N ARG A 163 -12.45 0.19 6.96
CA ARG A 163 -11.00 0.11 7.19
C ARG A 163 -10.23 0.95 6.18
N ASN A 164 -8.99 1.34 6.48
CA ASN A 164 -8.09 1.88 5.46
C ASN A 164 -7.52 0.76 4.57
N VAL A 165 -7.08 1.08 3.35
CA VAL A 165 -6.58 0.09 2.38
C VAL A 165 -5.34 -0.66 2.88
N CYS A 166 -4.42 0.03 3.55
CA CYS A 166 -3.17 -0.55 4.05
C CYS A 166 -3.43 -1.63 5.11
N SER A 167 -4.27 -1.32 6.11
CA SER A 167 -4.70 -2.26 7.15
C SER A 167 -5.50 -3.43 6.57
N SER A 168 -6.19 -3.25 5.44
CA SER A 168 -6.83 -4.37 4.74
C SER A 168 -5.80 -5.34 4.17
N MET A 169 -4.75 -4.82 3.53
CA MET A 169 -3.65 -5.63 3.01
C MET A 169 -2.92 -6.39 4.13
N TYR A 170 -2.63 -5.73 5.26
CA TYR A 170 -1.88 -6.37 6.36
C TYR A 170 -2.68 -7.47 7.09
N LYS A 171 -4.00 -7.37 7.17
CA LYS A 171 -4.85 -8.39 7.82
C LYS A 171 -5.12 -9.63 6.96
N SER A 172 -4.69 -9.61 5.70
CA SER A 172 -4.91 -10.68 4.74
C SER A 172 -4.07 -11.93 5.01
N ASP A 173 -4.53 -13.09 4.56
CA ASP A 173 -3.83 -14.36 4.82
C ASP A 173 -2.48 -14.46 4.09
N ALA A 174 -2.34 -13.77 2.94
CA ALA A 174 -1.06 -13.70 2.22
C ALA A 174 -0.01 -12.90 3.00
N PHE A 175 -0.42 -11.82 3.68
CA PHE A 175 0.49 -11.05 4.54
C PHE A 175 0.81 -11.81 5.84
N LYS A 176 -0.14 -12.56 6.40
CA LYS A 176 0.05 -13.38 7.61
C LYS A 176 0.95 -14.60 7.40
N LYS A 177 1.16 -15.03 6.16
CA LYS A 177 2.09 -16.11 5.79
C LYS A 177 3.25 -15.54 4.97
N PRO A 178 4.11 -14.71 5.58
CA PRO A 178 5.22 -14.10 4.86
C PRO A 178 6.20 -15.17 4.37
N SER A 179 6.90 -14.89 3.28
CA SER A 179 8.12 -15.62 2.95
C SER A 179 9.15 -15.45 4.08
N PRO A 180 10.09 -16.39 4.29
CA PRO A 180 11.05 -16.33 5.40
C PRO A 180 11.87 -15.04 5.47
N ASN A 181 11.99 -14.30 4.36
CA ASN A 181 12.77 -13.06 4.22
C ASN A 181 11.89 -11.80 4.06
N ALA A 182 10.59 -11.86 4.35
CA ALA A 182 9.67 -10.78 3.98
C ALA A 182 9.90 -9.48 4.77
N HIS A 183 9.89 -9.53 6.11
CA HIS A 183 9.83 -8.33 6.97
C HIS A 183 10.58 -8.54 8.29
N ILE A 184 11.29 -7.51 8.77
CA ILE A 184 11.99 -7.51 10.07
C ILE A 184 11.02 -7.32 11.24
N SER A 185 9.96 -6.57 11.01
CA SER A 185 9.02 -6.16 12.05
C SER A 185 8.09 -7.32 12.45
N PRO A 186 7.92 -7.59 13.75
CA PRO A 186 7.00 -8.61 14.21
C PRO A 186 5.54 -8.19 13.94
N ASN A 187 4.68 -9.18 13.68
CA ASN A 187 3.26 -8.96 13.42
C ASN A 187 2.58 -8.20 14.56
N GLU A 188 2.95 -8.48 15.80
CA GLU A 188 2.43 -7.81 17.00
C GLU A 188 2.71 -6.30 16.97
N ALA A 189 3.89 -5.87 16.48
CA ALA A 189 4.21 -4.46 16.34
C ALA A 189 3.44 -3.79 15.20
N ILE A 190 3.25 -4.50 14.08
CA ILE A 190 2.46 -4.01 12.93
C ILE A 190 0.99 -3.84 13.33
N TYR A 191 0.46 -4.77 14.12
CA TYR A 191 -0.95 -4.78 14.53
C TYR A 191 -1.28 -3.89 15.73
N CYS A 192 -0.27 -3.35 16.42
CA CYS A 192 -0.48 -2.45 17.53
C CYS A 192 -1.16 -1.14 17.06
N GLU A 193 -2.23 -0.77 17.75
CA GLU A 193 -3.02 0.43 17.42
C GLU A 193 -2.32 1.72 17.87
N ASP A 194 -1.46 1.63 18.89
CA ASP A 194 -0.66 2.75 19.35
C ASP A 194 0.50 3.00 18.38
N SER A 195 0.39 4.12 17.64
CA SER A 195 1.39 4.51 16.65
C SER A 195 2.79 4.75 17.22
N PHE A 196 2.90 5.17 18.48
CA PHE A 196 4.19 5.35 19.14
C PHE A 196 4.83 3.98 19.39
N GLN A 197 4.09 3.07 20.03
CA GLN A 197 4.60 1.74 20.38
C GLN A 197 4.95 0.92 19.14
N SER A 198 4.06 0.97 18.13
CA SER A 198 4.28 0.34 16.83
C SER A 198 5.55 0.84 16.15
N MET A 199 5.73 2.17 16.04
CA MET A 199 6.92 2.77 15.41
C MET A 199 8.20 2.48 16.20
N TYR A 200 8.15 2.60 17.53
CA TYR A 200 9.28 2.36 18.41
C TYR A 200 9.82 0.94 18.26
N VAL A 201 8.94 -0.06 18.28
CA VAL A 201 9.33 -1.46 18.19
C VAL A 201 9.81 -1.83 16.80
N GLN A 202 9.17 -1.32 15.74
CA GLN A 202 9.62 -1.53 14.37
C GLN A 202 11.03 -0.97 14.15
N LEU A 203 11.33 0.22 14.68
CA LEU A 203 12.68 0.79 14.68
C LEU A 203 13.66 -0.06 15.48
N LEU A 204 13.29 -0.49 16.68
CA LEU A 204 14.13 -1.31 17.54
C LEU A 204 14.51 -2.64 16.87
N CYS A 205 13.55 -3.37 16.29
CA CYS A 205 13.82 -4.57 15.51
C CYS A 205 14.70 -4.28 14.28
N GLY A 206 14.45 -3.16 13.59
CA GLY A 206 15.27 -2.69 12.47
C GLY A 206 16.72 -2.42 12.85
N LEU A 207 16.98 -1.95 14.08
CA LEU A 207 18.33 -1.69 14.59
C LEU A 207 19.06 -2.98 14.98
N TYR A 208 18.37 -3.93 15.63
CA TYR A 208 18.93 -5.26 15.93
C TYR A 208 19.34 -6.02 14.66
N GLU A 209 18.51 -5.98 13.63
CA GLU A 209 18.72 -6.72 12.37
C GLU A 209 19.36 -5.84 11.29
N ARG A 210 20.14 -4.81 11.68
CA ARG A 210 20.59 -3.75 10.77
C ARG A 210 21.34 -4.23 9.53
N GLU A 211 22.11 -5.32 9.67
CA GLU A 211 22.89 -5.89 8.57
C GLU A 211 22.01 -6.66 7.58
N GLN A 212 20.83 -7.10 8.02
CA GLN A 212 19.86 -7.78 7.17
C GLN A 212 18.94 -6.79 6.44
N VAL A 213 19.00 -5.48 6.72
CA VAL A 213 18.16 -4.48 6.06
C VAL A 213 18.69 -4.17 4.66
N TYR A 214 17.94 -4.61 3.63
CA TYR A 214 18.29 -4.35 2.22
C TYR A 214 17.33 -3.36 1.55
N ARG A 215 16.11 -3.23 2.09
CA ARG A 215 15.11 -2.27 1.63
C ARG A 215 14.41 -1.64 2.82
N ILE A 216 14.28 -0.32 2.81
CA ILE A 216 13.48 0.42 3.80
C ILE A 216 12.26 0.96 3.08
N GLU A 217 11.06 0.70 3.63
CA GLU A 217 9.82 1.06 2.96
C GLU A 217 8.76 1.66 3.89
N LEU A 218 8.04 2.62 3.35
CA LEU A 218 6.83 3.19 3.93
C LEU A 218 6.02 3.83 2.79
N THR A 219 4.69 3.77 2.85
CA THR A 219 3.80 4.20 1.75
C THR A 219 4.12 5.59 1.19
N PHE A 220 4.27 6.61 2.04
CA PHE A 220 4.53 8.00 1.63
C PHE A 220 5.86 8.55 2.18
N ALA A 221 6.57 9.34 1.37
CA ALA A 221 7.85 9.93 1.75
C ALA A 221 7.79 10.72 3.07
N SER A 222 6.69 11.44 3.31
CA SER A 222 6.43 12.19 4.55
C SER A 222 6.49 11.31 5.81
N GLY A 223 5.99 10.07 5.74
CA GLY A 223 6.04 9.13 6.85
C GLY A 223 7.45 8.60 7.10
N LEU A 224 8.24 8.40 6.05
CA LEU A 224 9.64 7.96 6.19
C LEU A 224 10.49 9.07 6.84
N VAL A 225 10.27 10.32 6.44
CA VAL A 225 10.87 11.49 7.13
C VAL A 225 10.43 11.55 8.60
N ARG A 226 9.16 11.23 8.91
CA ARG A 226 8.67 11.17 10.30
C ARG A 226 9.36 10.07 11.10
N VAL A 227 9.63 8.90 10.50
CA VAL A 227 10.38 7.81 11.15
C VAL A 227 11.80 8.26 11.49
N ILE A 228 12.49 8.95 10.57
CA ILE A 228 13.84 9.47 10.82
C ILE A 228 13.82 10.51 11.95
N LYS A 229 12.83 11.42 11.96
CA LYS A 229 12.64 12.37 13.07
C LYS A 229 12.32 11.67 14.39
N PHE A 230 11.54 10.59 14.35
CA PHE A 230 11.26 9.80 15.53
C PHE A 230 12.55 9.17 16.09
N LEU A 231 13.41 8.64 15.21
CA LEU A 231 14.72 8.15 15.61
C LEU A 231 15.58 9.25 16.23
N GLN A 232 15.62 10.45 15.63
CA GLN A 232 16.33 11.61 16.20
C GLN A 232 15.90 11.93 17.64
N LEU A 233 14.61 11.81 17.93
CA LEU A 233 14.05 12.13 19.25
C LEU A 233 14.21 10.99 20.27
N ASN A 234 14.36 9.74 19.83
CA ASN A 234 14.27 8.57 20.70
C ASN A 234 15.51 7.67 20.68
N TRP A 235 16.58 7.99 19.92
CA TRP A 235 17.75 7.12 19.78
C TRP A 235 18.42 6.79 21.11
N GLN A 236 18.43 7.70 22.08
CA GLN A 236 19.04 7.47 23.40
C GLN A 236 18.34 6.32 24.13
N GLN A 237 17.00 6.32 24.11
CA GLN A 237 16.21 5.28 24.75
C GLN A 237 16.30 3.96 23.95
N LEU A 238 16.28 4.02 22.62
CA LEU A 238 16.49 2.85 21.77
C LEU A 238 17.86 2.19 22.04
N ALA A 239 18.93 2.98 22.13
CA ALA A 239 20.26 2.48 22.44
C ALA A 239 20.34 1.90 23.86
N GLN A 240 19.65 2.51 24.84
CA GLN A 240 19.60 1.98 26.20
C GLN A 240 18.85 0.64 26.28
N ASP A 241 17.74 0.51 25.55
CA ASP A 241 16.97 -0.73 25.46
C ASP A 241 17.79 -1.87 24.82
N ILE A 242 18.58 -1.55 23.78
CA ILE A 242 19.52 -2.50 23.14
C ILE A 242 20.62 -2.89 24.12
N ARG A 243 21.24 -1.92 24.81
CA ARG A 243 22.34 -2.17 25.76
C ARG A 243 21.91 -3.10 26.89
N THR A 244 20.71 -2.88 27.43
CA THR A 244 20.19 -3.63 28.59
C THR A 244 19.41 -4.89 28.20
N GLY A 245 19.06 -5.05 26.91
CA GLY A 245 18.14 -6.09 26.46
C GLY A 245 16.75 -5.98 27.07
N SER A 246 16.35 -4.81 27.55
CA SER A 246 15.08 -4.58 28.27
C SER A 246 14.25 -3.50 27.57
N LEU A 247 12.97 -3.79 27.35
CA LEU A 247 12.08 -2.87 26.62
C LEU A 247 11.59 -1.72 27.50
N ASN A 248 11.66 -0.50 26.96
CA ASN A 248 11.12 0.73 27.55
C ASN A 248 9.72 0.52 28.16
N THR A 249 9.53 1.04 29.38
CA THR A 249 8.26 0.98 30.13
C THR A 249 7.11 1.72 29.46
N ASN A 250 7.40 2.69 28.59
CA ASN A 250 6.38 3.38 27.80
C ASN A 250 5.71 2.47 26.75
N VAL A 251 6.35 1.36 26.40
CA VAL A 251 5.73 0.30 25.60
C VAL A 251 4.94 -0.58 26.56
N THR A 252 3.62 -0.43 26.56
CA THR A 252 2.68 -1.05 27.51
C THR A 252 1.88 -2.19 26.89
N ASP A 253 1.82 -2.29 25.56
CA ASP A 253 1.10 -3.33 24.84
C ASP A 253 1.62 -4.74 25.23
N PRO A 254 0.77 -5.62 25.81
CA PRO A 254 1.20 -6.92 26.30
C PRO A 254 1.75 -7.84 25.21
N SER A 255 1.13 -7.83 24.01
CA SER A 255 1.54 -8.68 22.89
C SER A 255 2.90 -8.29 22.35
N ILE A 256 3.16 -6.97 22.27
CA ILE A 256 4.49 -6.45 21.96
C ILE A 256 5.50 -6.87 23.04
N ARG A 257 5.17 -6.69 24.32
CA ARG A 257 6.10 -7.02 25.43
C ARG A 257 6.49 -8.50 25.43
N GLU A 258 5.52 -9.39 25.24
CA GLU A 258 5.77 -10.83 25.15
C GLU A 258 6.61 -11.19 23.91
N CYS A 259 6.33 -10.56 22.76
CA CYS A 259 7.11 -10.76 21.55
C CYS A 259 8.57 -10.28 21.72
N MET A 260 8.76 -9.06 22.22
CA MET A 260 10.09 -8.48 22.42
C MET A 260 10.90 -9.18 23.51
N ALA A 261 10.26 -9.73 24.54
CA ALA A 261 10.95 -10.55 25.55
C ALA A 261 11.65 -11.78 24.94
N ARG A 262 11.17 -12.28 23.79
CA ARG A 262 11.79 -13.41 23.06
C ARG A 262 12.87 -12.95 22.08
N LEU A 263 12.79 -11.72 21.58
CA LEU A 263 13.66 -11.18 20.53
C LEU A 263 14.85 -10.39 21.10
N MET A 264 14.64 -9.63 22.16
CA MET A 264 15.65 -8.72 22.72
C MET A 264 16.77 -9.49 23.43
N ARG A 265 18.00 -9.01 23.23
CA ARG A 265 19.21 -9.52 23.88
C ARG A 265 20.11 -8.34 24.19
N PRO A 266 20.78 -8.30 25.36
CA PRO A 266 21.73 -7.23 25.64
C PRO A 266 22.84 -7.20 24.60
N ASP A 267 23.02 -6.05 23.94
CA ASP A 267 24.07 -5.82 22.94
C ASP A 267 24.70 -4.44 23.15
N PRO A 268 25.66 -4.30 24.08
CA PRO A 268 26.32 -3.03 24.36
C PRO A 268 27.09 -2.48 23.16
N GLU A 269 27.70 -3.34 22.34
CA GLU A 269 28.49 -2.92 21.17
C GLU A 269 27.60 -2.25 20.11
N LEU A 270 26.44 -2.85 19.82
CA LEU A 270 25.44 -2.25 18.93
C LEU A 270 24.91 -0.94 19.50
N ALA A 271 24.63 -0.89 20.80
CA ALA A 271 24.14 0.32 21.46
C ALA A 271 25.17 1.47 21.40
N ASP A 272 26.46 1.18 21.59
CA ASP A 272 27.54 2.15 21.49
C ASP A 272 27.70 2.64 20.05
N TYR A 273 27.61 1.74 19.06
CA TYR A 273 27.64 2.10 17.64
C TYR A 273 26.47 3.04 17.26
N ILE A 274 25.24 2.70 17.65
CA ILE A 274 24.06 3.53 17.37
C ILE A 274 24.21 4.89 18.06
N GLY A 275 24.68 4.90 19.32
CA GLY A 275 24.93 6.12 20.07
C GLY A 275 25.95 7.02 19.39
N MET A 276 27.07 6.46 18.92
CA MET A 276 28.10 7.18 18.19
C MET A 276 27.58 7.79 16.88
N GLU A 277 26.76 7.06 16.12
CA GLU A 277 26.23 7.54 14.84
C GLU A 277 25.11 8.60 15.00
N CYS A 278 24.27 8.46 16.02
CA CYS A 278 23.14 9.35 16.27
C CYS A 278 23.50 10.60 17.09
N ALA A 279 24.60 10.58 17.86
CA ALA A 279 25.08 11.73 18.62
C ALA A 279 25.77 12.79 17.75
N LYS A 280 26.04 12.51 16.48
CA LYS A 280 26.59 13.47 15.52
C LYS A 280 25.54 14.55 15.22
N ASP A 281 25.99 15.80 15.10
CA ASP A 281 25.12 16.90 14.67
C ASP A 281 24.66 16.72 13.21
N ASP A 282 25.49 16.09 12.38
CA ASP A 282 25.19 15.84 10.97
C ASP A 282 24.57 14.45 10.73
N TRP A 283 23.32 14.48 10.26
CA TRP A 283 22.51 13.29 9.95
C TRP A 283 22.54 12.94 8.45
N GLU A 284 23.41 13.56 7.65
CA GLU A 284 23.56 13.22 6.23
C GLU A 284 23.97 11.76 6.04
N GLY A 285 23.16 10.97 5.33
CA GLY A 285 23.44 9.55 5.12
C GLY A 285 23.24 8.68 6.36
N ILE A 286 22.57 9.17 7.41
CA ILE A 286 22.29 8.37 8.62
C ILE A 286 21.68 7.00 8.29
N VAL A 287 20.85 6.90 7.26
CA VAL A 287 20.22 5.64 6.85
C VAL A 287 21.27 4.62 6.42
N THR A 288 22.25 5.00 5.62
CA THR A 288 23.31 4.07 5.17
C THR A 288 24.35 3.81 6.25
N ARG A 289 24.51 4.72 7.22
CA ARG A 289 25.35 4.45 8.41
C ARG A 289 24.69 3.42 9.32
N LEU A 290 23.40 3.60 9.63
CA LEU A 290 22.68 2.66 10.51
C LEU A 290 22.33 1.35 9.80
N TRP A 291 21.98 1.37 8.51
CA TRP A 291 21.59 0.21 7.72
C TRP A 291 22.47 0.08 6.46
N PRO A 292 23.71 -0.43 6.60
CA PRO A 292 24.76 -0.33 5.58
C PRO A 292 24.50 -1.16 4.33
N ASN A 293 23.66 -2.19 4.42
CA ASN A 293 23.32 -3.04 3.29
C ASN A 293 22.09 -2.55 2.51
N THR A 294 21.47 -1.43 2.92
CA THR A 294 20.29 -0.87 2.24
C THR A 294 20.63 -0.51 0.79
N LYS A 295 19.85 -1.05 -0.14
CA LYS A 295 20.02 -0.84 -1.59
C LYS A 295 19.13 0.27 -2.13
N CYS A 296 17.95 0.45 -1.56
CA CYS A 296 16.99 1.46 -1.98
C CYS A 296 15.98 1.78 -0.88
N LEU A 297 15.35 2.95 -1.02
CA LEU A 297 14.13 3.32 -0.30
C LEU A 297 12.94 2.99 -1.19
N SER A 298 11.88 2.40 -0.64
CA SER A 298 10.62 2.16 -1.35
C SER A 298 9.52 3.04 -0.75
N THR A 299 9.16 4.11 -1.46
CA THR A 299 8.17 5.08 -1.00
C THR A 299 7.61 5.92 -2.14
N ILE A 300 6.38 6.43 -1.99
CA ILE A 300 5.79 7.35 -2.96
C ILE A 300 6.46 8.73 -2.83
N VAL A 301 7.14 9.14 -3.91
CA VAL A 301 7.80 10.45 -4.09
C VAL A 301 7.24 11.25 -5.28
N THR A 302 6.16 10.79 -5.90
CA THR A 302 5.48 11.50 -6.99
C THR A 302 4.40 12.45 -6.46
N GLY A 303 3.92 13.37 -7.31
CA GLY A 303 2.92 14.36 -6.93
C GLY A 303 3.41 15.28 -5.79
N THR A 304 2.56 15.52 -4.79
CA THR A 304 2.90 16.38 -3.64
C THR A 304 4.00 15.80 -2.75
N MET A 305 4.33 14.51 -2.87
CA MET A 305 5.41 13.89 -2.10
C MET A 305 6.80 14.24 -2.66
N ALA A 306 6.90 14.77 -3.88
CA ALA A 306 8.17 15.16 -4.49
C ALA A 306 8.94 16.20 -3.67
N GLN A 307 8.24 17.03 -2.88
CA GLN A 307 8.86 18.00 -1.98
C GLN A 307 9.79 17.37 -0.93
N TYR A 308 9.61 16.09 -0.61
CA TYR A 308 10.43 15.37 0.38
C TYR A 308 11.67 14.72 -0.22
N ILE A 309 11.84 14.72 -1.54
CA ILE A 309 13.02 14.12 -2.21
C ILE A 309 14.33 14.68 -1.66
N PRO A 310 14.55 16.01 -1.55
CA PRO A 310 15.82 16.53 -1.04
C PRO A 310 16.10 16.11 0.41
N THR A 311 15.06 16.01 1.24
CA THR A 311 15.19 15.56 2.63
C THR A 311 15.55 14.07 2.71
N LEU A 312 14.94 13.24 1.87
CA LEU A 312 15.27 11.81 1.80
C LEU A 312 16.67 11.58 1.21
N ASP A 313 17.08 12.36 0.21
CA ASP A 313 18.44 12.30 -0.35
C ASP A 313 19.49 12.64 0.70
N TYR A 314 19.25 13.69 1.49
CA TYR A 314 20.10 14.07 2.61
C TYR A 314 20.24 12.93 3.62
N TYR A 315 19.15 12.40 4.17
CA TYR A 315 19.24 11.33 5.18
C TYR A 315 19.71 9.99 4.64
N SER A 316 19.45 9.70 3.36
CA SER A 316 19.81 8.42 2.74
C SER A 316 21.20 8.37 2.17
N GLY A 317 21.87 9.51 2.00
CA GLY A 317 23.13 9.57 1.25
C GLY A 317 22.89 9.27 -0.23
N LYS A 318 21.77 9.75 -0.78
CA LYS A 318 21.34 9.59 -2.18
C LYS A 318 21.12 8.14 -2.60
N LEU A 319 20.54 7.31 -1.72
CA LEU A 319 20.05 6.00 -2.12
C LEU A 319 18.94 6.13 -3.18
N PRO A 320 18.84 5.20 -4.15
CA PRO A 320 17.72 5.16 -5.07
C PRO A 320 16.38 5.12 -4.33
N ILE A 321 15.43 5.95 -4.78
CA ILE A 321 14.07 5.99 -4.23
C ILE A 321 13.09 5.40 -5.25
N ALA A 322 12.63 4.19 -4.96
CA ALA A 322 11.72 3.45 -5.81
C ALA A 322 10.26 3.78 -5.46
N SER A 323 9.55 4.42 -6.38
CA SER A 323 8.10 4.57 -6.30
C SER A 323 7.44 3.49 -7.16
N LEU A 324 6.83 2.50 -6.51
CA LEU A 324 6.48 1.24 -7.16
C LEU A 324 5.04 1.14 -7.65
N LEU A 325 4.09 1.66 -6.87
CA LEU A 325 2.67 1.43 -7.06
C LEU A 325 1.93 2.76 -7.21
N TYR A 326 1.01 2.81 -8.16
CA TYR A 326 0.02 3.86 -8.29
C TYR A 326 -1.37 3.28 -8.05
N GLY A 327 -2.08 3.83 -7.07
CA GLY A 327 -3.39 3.34 -6.66
C GLY A 327 -4.08 4.31 -5.73
N SER A 328 -5.34 4.00 -5.44
CA SER A 328 -6.19 4.72 -4.52
C SER A 328 -6.98 3.73 -3.65
N SER A 329 -7.96 4.23 -2.90
CA SER A 329 -8.86 3.37 -2.14
C SER A 329 -9.86 2.64 -3.03
N GLU A 330 -10.18 3.22 -4.19
CA GLU A 330 -11.04 2.68 -5.25
C GLU A 330 -10.41 1.52 -6.00
N CYS A 331 -9.13 1.63 -6.35
CA CYS A 331 -8.45 0.61 -7.14
C CYS A 331 -6.92 0.76 -7.09
N VAL A 332 -6.22 -0.35 -7.29
CA VAL A 332 -4.81 -0.34 -7.69
C VAL A 332 -4.74 -0.12 -9.21
N PHE A 333 -4.17 1.00 -9.64
CA PHE A 333 -4.20 1.40 -11.04
C PHE A 333 -3.06 0.81 -11.85
N GLY A 334 -1.84 0.85 -11.33
CA GLY A 334 -0.65 0.53 -12.11
C GLY A 334 0.63 0.43 -11.30
N ILE A 335 1.68 -0.04 -11.97
CA ILE A 335 3.00 -0.24 -11.38
C ILE A 335 4.07 0.50 -12.18
N ASN A 336 5.16 0.89 -11.52
CA ASN A 336 6.34 1.42 -12.18
C ASN A 336 7.20 0.27 -12.71
N LEU A 337 7.28 0.12 -14.03
CA LEU A 337 8.07 -0.94 -14.67
C LEU A 337 9.58 -0.65 -14.67
N ASN A 338 10.01 0.57 -14.35
CA ASN A 338 11.41 0.95 -14.18
C ASN A 338 11.62 1.61 -12.80
N PRO A 339 11.61 0.83 -11.71
CA PRO A 339 11.59 1.36 -10.35
C PRO A 339 12.90 2.08 -9.94
N MET A 340 13.98 1.93 -10.70
CA MET A 340 15.28 2.59 -10.46
C MET A 340 15.48 3.87 -11.29
N CYS A 341 14.46 4.33 -12.02
CA CYS A 341 14.51 5.63 -12.70
C CYS A 341 14.63 6.79 -11.69
N LYS A 342 14.98 7.99 -12.18
CA LYS A 342 14.99 9.17 -11.30
C LYS A 342 13.57 9.46 -10.80
N PRO A 343 13.39 9.98 -9.58
CA PRO A 343 12.08 10.36 -9.06
C PRO A 343 11.27 11.27 -9.99
N SER A 344 11.94 12.14 -10.76
CA SER A 344 11.31 13.03 -11.75
C SER A 344 10.86 12.35 -13.05
N GLU A 345 11.32 11.12 -13.31
CA GLU A 345 11.08 10.35 -14.54
C GLU A 345 10.08 9.19 -14.30
N VAL A 346 9.56 9.07 -13.07
CA VAL A 346 8.64 8.00 -12.69
C VAL A 346 7.39 8.02 -13.59
N SER A 347 7.12 6.88 -14.20
CA SER A 347 5.91 6.63 -14.99
C SER A 347 5.27 5.33 -14.52
N TYR A 348 3.95 5.33 -14.36
CA TYR A 348 3.19 4.15 -13.95
C TYR A 348 2.47 3.55 -15.15
N THR A 349 2.69 2.27 -15.41
CA THR A 349 1.96 1.52 -16.42
C THR A 349 0.67 1.01 -15.78
N LEU A 350 -0.47 1.43 -16.34
CA LEU A 350 -1.78 0.97 -15.89
C LEU A 350 -1.99 -0.50 -16.23
N MET A 351 -2.54 -1.27 -15.30
CA MET A 351 -2.84 -2.69 -15.49
C MET A 351 -4.23 -2.83 -16.12
N PRO A 352 -4.34 -3.23 -17.41
CA PRO A 352 -5.58 -3.09 -18.18
C PRO A 352 -6.66 -4.14 -17.85
N ASN A 353 -6.40 -5.02 -16.89
CA ASN A 353 -7.20 -6.21 -16.60
C ASN A 353 -8.05 -6.11 -15.33
N GLU A 354 -8.09 -4.97 -14.65
CA GLU A 354 -8.76 -4.85 -13.34
C GLU A 354 -9.93 -3.89 -13.35
N VAL A 355 -9.76 -2.76 -14.03
CA VAL A 355 -10.79 -1.73 -14.20
C VAL A 355 -10.81 -1.26 -15.63
N TYR A 356 -11.98 -0.79 -16.08
CA TYR A 356 -12.09 -0.07 -17.33
C TYR A 356 -11.69 1.39 -17.12
N PHE A 357 -10.64 1.83 -17.81
CA PHE A 357 -10.07 3.17 -17.72
C PHE A 357 -10.63 4.06 -18.83
N GLU A 358 -11.14 5.22 -18.44
CA GLU A 358 -11.45 6.32 -19.35
C GLU A 358 -10.66 7.57 -18.95
N PHE A 359 -10.30 8.38 -19.93
CA PHE A 359 -9.51 9.59 -19.72
C PHE A 359 -10.29 10.79 -20.21
N LEU A 360 -10.63 11.69 -19.29
CA LEU A 360 -11.21 12.98 -19.62
C LEU A 360 -10.07 13.95 -19.97
N PRO A 361 -10.04 14.52 -21.19
CA PRO A 361 -9.06 15.54 -21.54
C PRO A 361 -9.12 16.73 -20.57
N TYR A 362 -7.96 17.16 -20.06
CA TYR A 362 -7.88 18.19 -19.02
C TYR A 362 -8.61 19.49 -19.37
N LYS A 363 -8.56 19.92 -20.65
CA LYS A 363 -9.26 21.13 -21.10
C LYS A 363 -10.78 21.02 -20.92
N LEU A 364 -11.35 19.85 -21.17
CA LEU A 364 -12.78 19.59 -20.99
C LEU A 364 -13.12 19.48 -19.50
N ALA A 365 -12.21 18.99 -18.67
CA ALA A 365 -12.40 18.92 -17.22
C ALA A 365 -12.51 20.30 -16.55
N LEU A 366 -11.84 21.32 -17.09
CA LEU A 366 -11.94 22.71 -16.59
C LEU A 366 -13.27 23.39 -16.97
N GLU A 367 -13.94 22.88 -17.99
CA GLU A 367 -15.21 23.40 -18.50
C GLU A 367 -16.43 22.66 -17.91
N CYS A 368 -16.20 21.53 -17.23
CA CYS A 368 -17.22 20.85 -16.45
C CYS A 368 -17.49 21.62 -15.14
N PRO A 369 -18.74 22.03 -14.87
CA PRO A 369 -19.09 22.81 -13.68
C PRO A 369 -18.88 22.07 -12.36
#